data_AF-A0A3S1H7V7-F1
#
_entry.id   AF-A0A3S1H7V7-F1
#
_cell.length_a   1.000
_cell.length_b   1.000
_cell.length_c   1.000
_cell.angle_alpha   90.00
_cell.angle_beta   90.00
_cell.angle_gamma   90.00
#
_symmetry.space_group_name_H-M   'P 1'
#
loop_
_entity.id
_entity.type
_entity.pdbx_description
1 polymer ?
#
loop_
_entity_poly.entity_id
_entity_poly.type
_entity_poly.pdbx_seq_one_letter_code
_entity_poly.pdbx_strand_id
1 'polypeptide(L)' 'ALDWIEKLAPKKAVLTHMHVPLDYATVMAETPADVEPAYDGMMIEINFETA' A
#
# COMPACT_ATOMS: atom_id res chain seq x y z
N ALA A 1 -3.65 -10.07 2.72
CA ALA A 1 -3.93 -8.65 2.42
C ALA A 1 -4.36 -8.47 0.96
N LEU A 2 -3.60 -9.01 0.01
CA LEU A 2 -3.87 -8.91 -1.42
C LEU A 2 -5.28 -9.37 -1.83
N ASP A 3 -5.79 -10.48 -1.28
CA ASP A 3 -7.16 -10.96 -1.56
C ASP A 3 -8.26 -9.93 -1.26
N TRP A 4 -8.05 -9.07 -0.25
CA TRP A 4 -8.99 -8.01 0.09
C TRP A 4 -8.83 -6.80 -0.82
N ILE A 5 -7.60 -6.48 -1.20
CA ILE A 5 -7.31 -5.43 -2.17
C ILE A 5 -7.96 -5.76 -3.51
N GLU A 6 -7.86 -7.01 -3.96
CA GLU A 6 -8.53 -7.49 -5.19
C GLU A 6 -10.05 -7.32 -5.11
N LYS A 7 -10.67 -7.68 -3.98
CA LYS A 7 -12.13 -7.57 -3.79
C LYS A 7 -12.63 -6.13 -3.71
N LEU A 8 -11.87 -5.24 -3.08
CA LEU A 8 -12.25 -3.84 -2.88
C LEU A 8 -11.87 -2.95 -4.07
N ALA A 9 -10.93 -3.39 -4.90
CA ALA A 9 -10.42 -2.69 -6.07
C ALA A 9 -10.12 -1.19 -5.84
N PRO A 10 -9.30 -0.84 -4.82
CA PRO A 10 -8.90 0.55 -4.61
C PRO A 10 -8.04 1.05 -5.77
N LYS A 11 -7.95 2.38 -5.96
CA LYS A 11 -7.04 2.96 -6.97
C LYS A 11 -5.56 2.74 -6.64
N LYS A 12 -5.23 2.70 -5.34
CA LYS A 12 -3.91 2.43 -4.77
C LYS A 12 -4.08 1.81 -3.39
N ALA A 13 -3.20 0.89 -3.01
CA ALA A 13 -3.13 0.32 -1.67
C ALA A 13 -1.73 0.47 -1.08
N VAL A 14 -1.66 0.77 0.22
CA VAL A 14 -0.40 0.91 0.95
C VAL A 14 -0.40 -0.06 2.13
N LEU A 15 0.56 -1.00 2.14
CA LEU A 15 0.68 -2.03 3.18
C LEU A 15 1.44 -1.46 4.39
N THR A 16 0.81 -1.46 5.57
CA THR A 16 1.43 -0.99 6.82
C THR A 16 1.44 -2.08 7.89
N HIS A 17 1.98 -1.78 9.07
CA HIS A 17 2.15 -2.71 10.20
C HIS A 17 2.90 -3.98 9.79
N MET A 18 3.96 -3.80 8.99
CA MET A 18 4.79 -4.88 8.46
C MET A 18 5.76 -5.40 9.53
N HIS A 19 5.90 -6.71 9.62
CA HIS A 19 6.85 -7.36 10.53
C HIS A 19 8.16 -7.72 9.80
N VAL A 20 9.16 -8.19 10.56
CA VAL A 20 10.55 -8.41 10.11
C VAL A 20 10.71 -9.21 8.81
N PRO A 21 9.88 -10.23 8.48
CA PRO A 21 10.03 -10.96 7.22
C PRO A 21 9.70 -10.15 5.96
N LEU A 22 8.98 -9.04 6.11
CA LEU A 22 8.48 -8.22 5.00
C LEU A 22 9.51 -7.14 4.66
N ASP A 23 10.58 -7.56 4.00
CA ASP A 23 11.56 -6.63 3.43
C ASP A 23 10.91 -5.73 2.36
N TYR A 24 11.23 -4.43 2.40
CA TYR A 24 10.59 -3.43 1.57
C TYR A 24 10.75 -3.69 0.07
N ALA A 25 11.98 -3.93 -0.40
CA ALA A 25 12.28 -4.11 -1.82
C ALA A 25 11.66 -5.42 -2.35
N THR A 26 11.69 -6.46 -1.51
CA THR A 26 11.07 -7.75 -1.82
C THR A 26 9.55 -7.61 -1.96
N VAL A 27 8.87 -7.03 -0.97
CA VAL A 27 7.42 -6.85 -1.01
C VAL A 27 7.01 -5.98 -2.19
N MET A 28 7.70 -4.86 -2.43
CA MET A 28 7.44 -3.99 -3.59
C MET A 28 7.51 -4.74 -4.93
N ALA A 29 8.44 -5.70 -5.07
CA ALA A 29 8.59 -6.48 -6.30
C ALA A 29 7.56 -7.61 -6.43
N GLU A 30 7.08 -8.14 -5.30
CA GLU A 30 6.14 -9.26 -5.26
C GLU A 30 4.67 -8.80 -5.27
N THR A 31 4.39 -7.53 -4.97
CA THR A 31 3.04 -6.98 -5.00
C THR A 31 2.66 -6.39 -6.38
N PRO A 32 1.36 -6.33 -6.71
CA PRO A 32 0.88 -5.66 -7.92
C PRO A 32 1.29 -4.17 -7.98
N ALA A 33 1.30 -3.59 -9.19
CA ALA A 33 1.79 -2.23 -9.43
C ALA A 33 1.01 -1.10 -8.70
N ASP A 34 -0.21 -1.38 -8.26
CA ASP A 34 -1.07 -0.49 -7.48
C ASP A 34 -0.98 -0.72 -5.96
N VAL A 35 -0.06 -1.58 -5.51
CA VAL A 35 0.17 -1.93 -4.11
C VAL A 35 1.62 -1.67 -3.73
N GLU A 36 1.84 -0.87 -2.69
CA GLU A 36 3.18 -0.49 -2.25
C GLU A 36 3.36 -0.74 -0.73
N PRO A 37 4.50 -1.25 -0.25
CA PRO A 37 4.82 -1.25 1.17
C PRO A 37 4.99 0.19 1.71
N ALA A 38 4.45 0.48 2.89
CA ALA A 38 4.66 1.74 3.58
C ALA A 38 6.08 1.81 4.17
N TYR A 39 6.54 3.03 4.38
CA TYR A 39 7.76 3.33 5.13
C TYR A 39 7.55 4.52 6.06
N ASP A 40 8.41 4.65 7.06
CA ASP A 40 8.33 5.73 8.03
C ASP A 40 8.57 7.09 7.34
N GLY A 41 7.63 8.02 7.53
CA GLY A 41 7.65 9.33 6.88
C GLY A 41 7.06 9.35 5.47
N MET A 42 6.44 8.26 5.00
CA MET A 42 5.65 8.28 3.76
C MET A 42 4.52 9.32 3.87
N MET A 43 4.42 10.20 2.88
CA MET A 43 3.36 11.21 2.78
C MET A 43 2.43 10.89 1.62
N ILE A 44 1.12 10.97 1.87
CA ILE A 44 0.09 10.74 0.87
C ILE A 44 -0.77 12.00 0.82
N GLU A 45 -0.64 12.75 -0.27
CA GLU A 45 -1.46 13.93 -0.52
C GLU A 45 -2.70 13.54 -1.33
N ILE A 46 -3.87 13.95 -0.86
CA ILE A 46 -5.14 13.77 -1.55
C ILE A 46 -5.86 15.10 -1.63
N ASN A 47 -6.55 15.32 -2.76
CA ASN A 47 -7.47 16.45 -2.86
C ASN A 47 -8.62 16.22 -1.88
N PHE A 48 -8.87 17.21 -1.02
CA PHE A 48 -10.02 17.22 -0.13
C PHE A 48 -11.06 18.19 -0.68
N GLU A 49 -12.17 17.68 -1.18
CA GLU A 49 -13.31 18.49 -1.58
C GLU A 49 -14.29 18.59 -0.40
N THR A 50 -14.59 19.81 0.04
CA THR A 50 -15.65 20.07 1.03
C THR A 50 -17.01 19.98 0.35
N ALA A 51 -17.93 19.22 0.95
CA ALA A 51 -19.34 19.14 0.54
C ALA A 51 -20.09 20.46 0.76
#